data_AF-A0A449AZB0-F1
#
_entry.id   AF-A0A449AZB0-F1
#
_cell.length_a   1.000
_cell.length_b   1.000
_cell.length_c   1.000
_cell.angle_alpha   90.00
_cell.angle_beta   90.00
_cell.angle_gamma   90.00
#
_symmetry.space_group_name_H-M   'P 1'
#
loop_
_entity.id
_entity.type
_entity.pdbx_description
1 polymer ?
#
loop_
_entity_poly.entity_id
_entity_poly.type
_entity_poly.pdbx_seq_one_letter_code
_entity_poly.pdbx_strand_id
1 'polypeptide(L)'
;MLVKLQDSIQNLTSSPLDNPGSRLFKHTPFGVIIAIFIIALVLAVVSFAIYFYYSLRKIKEYKNAQLADFLKENPKRKNVTYQNSGMYLPSWERAKYNAPLFFGVLFTGIAIIFFIGMFS
;
A
#
# COMPACT_ATOMS: atom_id res chain seq x y z
N MET A 1 -48.86 23.37 -17.34
CA MET A 1 -48.48 21.98 -17.00
C MET A 1 -47.05 21.65 -17.41
N LEU A 2 -46.62 22.03 -18.61
CA LEU A 2 -45.23 21.86 -19.10
C LEU A 2 -44.16 22.59 -18.26
N VAL A 3 -44.47 23.78 -17.73
CA VAL A 3 -43.53 24.55 -16.88
C VAL A 3 -43.16 23.80 -15.60
N LYS A 4 -44.13 23.17 -14.92
CA LYS A 4 -43.89 22.36 -13.71
C LYS A 4 -43.04 21.11 -13.98
N LEU A 5 -43.13 20.57 -15.20
CA LEU A 5 -42.30 19.45 -15.64
C LEU A 5 -40.84 19.89 -15.85
N GLN A 6 -40.63 21.08 -16.42
CA GLN A 6 -39.29 21.62 -16.64
C GLN A 6 -38.58 21.99 -15.33
N ASP A 7 -39.32 22.56 -14.37
CA ASP A 7 -38.80 22.86 -13.02
C ASP A 7 -38.45 21.58 -12.24
N SER A 8 -39.23 20.52 -12.43
CA SER A 8 -38.96 19.21 -11.82
C SER A 8 -37.71 18.56 -12.41
N ILE A 9 -37.50 18.67 -13.73
CA ILE A 9 -36.31 18.16 -14.42
C ILE A 9 -35.06 18.96 -14.01
N GLN A 10 -35.14 20.29 -13.91
CA GLN A 10 -34.02 21.12 -13.45
C GLN A 10 -33.60 20.77 -12.02
N ASN A 11 -34.55 20.58 -11.10
CA ASN A 11 -34.26 20.18 -9.72
C ASN A 11 -33.67 18.76 -9.59
N LEU A 12 -33.98 17.85 -10.52
CA LEU A 12 -33.36 16.52 -10.60
C LEU A 12 -31.92 16.58 -11.10
N THR A 13 -31.60 17.50 -12.01
CA THR A 13 -30.25 17.69 -12.55
C THR A 13 -29.34 18.58 -11.70
N SER A 14 -29.89 19.38 -10.78
CA SER A 14 -29.13 20.30 -9.92
C SER A 14 -28.73 19.70 -8.57
N SER A 15 -28.96 18.41 -8.34
CA SER A 15 -28.41 17.77 -7.15
C SER A 15 -26.88 17.84 -7.29
N PRO A 16 -26.18 18.66 -6.48
CA PRO A 16 -24.73 18.67 -6.54
C PRO A 16 -24.31 17.23 -6.26
N LEU A 17 -23.48 16.68 -7.15
CA LEU A 17 -22.84 15.40 -6.90
C LEU A 17 -21.89 15.63 -5.72
N ASP A 18 -22.46 15.63 -4.52
CA ASP A 18 -21.77 15.93 -3.28
C ASP A 18 -20.69 14.87 -3.13
N ASN A 19 -19.45 15.27 -3.43
CA ASN A 19 -18.32 14.37 -3.35
C ASN A 19 -18.23 13.88 -1.90
N PRO A 20 -18.44 12.58 -1.62
CA PRO A 20 -18.54 12.09 -0.25
C PRO A 20 -17.28 12.40 0.58
N GLY A 21 -16.14 12.60 -0.08
CA GLY A 21 -14.89 13.04 0.57
C GLY A 21 -14.98 14.42 1.23
N SER A 22 -15.68 15.40 0.64
CA SER A 22 -15.73 16.76 1.19
C SER A 22 -16.54 16.84 2.49
N ARG A 23 -17.54 15.96 2.65
CA ARG A 23 -18.33 15.85 3.89
C ARG A 23 -17.50 15.35 5.07
N LEU A 24 -16.52 14.48 4.81
CA LEU A 24 -15.63 13.92 5.83
C LEU A 24 -14.73 15.01 6.45
N PHE A 25 -14.13 15.86 5.62
CA PHE A 25 -13.21 16.89 6.08
C PHE A 25 -13.93 18.12 6.67
N LYS A 26 -15.15 18.42 6.23
CA LYS A 26 -15.92 19.59 6.70
C LYS A 26 -16.29 19.57 8.19
N HIS A 27 -16.54 18.39 8.75
CA HIS A 27 -16.97 18.24 10.14
C HIS A 27 -15.88 17.75 11.09
N THR A 28 -14.69 17.44 10.55
CA THR A 28 -13.59 16.92 11.36
C THR A 28 -12.74 18.08 11.87
N PRO A 29 -12.44 18.16 13.18
CA PRO A 29 -11.58 19.21 13.70
C PRO A 29 -10.17 19.11 13.12
N PHE A 30 -9.59 20.25 12.78
CA PHE A 30 -8.29 20.36 12.10
C PHE A 30 -7.16 19.60 12.81
N GLY A 31 -7.16 19.59 14.15
CA GLY A 31 -6.18 18.85 14.94
C GLY A 31 -6.21 17.33 14.72
N VAL A 32 -7.39 16.75 14.47
CA VAL A 32 -7.52 15.30 14.19
C VAL A 32 -6.96 14.97 12.82
N ILE A 33 -7.19 15.82 11.81
CA ILE A 33 -6.63 15.65 10.46
C ILE A 33 -5.11 15.65 10.52
N ILE A 34 -4.50 16.62 11.23
CA ILE A 34 -3.05 16.69 11.43
C ILE A 34 -2.53 15.45 12.16
N ALA A 35 -3.19 15.03 13.23
CA ALA A 35 -2.76 13.86 14.00
C ALA A 35 -2.73 12.59 13.13
N ILE A 36 -3.80 12.34 12.35
CA ILE A 36 -3.87 11.19 11.45
C ILE A 36 -2.80 11.26 10.37
N PHE A 37 -2.57 12.44 9.78
CA PHE A 37 -1.53 12.67 8.80
C PHE A 37 -0.13 12.33 9.34
N ILE A 38 0.22 12.84 10.53
CA ILE A 38 1.52 12.58 11.16
C ILE A 38 1.69 11.09 11.46
N ILE A 39 0.67 10.45 12.04
CA ILE A 39 0.70 9.02 12.35
C ILE A 39 0.91 8.19 11.07
N ALA A 40 0.16 8.49 10.02
CA ALA A 40 0.29 7.80 8.74
C ALA A 40 1.70 7.97 8.14
N LEU A 41 2.28 9.17 8.25
CA LEU A 41 3.63 9.45 7.76
C LEU A 41 4.68 8.64 8.54
N VAL A 42 4.60 8.63 9.88
CA VAL A 42 5.50 7.83 10.72
C VAL A 42 5.40 6.34 10.39
N LEU A 43 4.17 5.83 10.25
CA LEU A 43 3.93 4.42 9.88
C LEU A 43 4.47 4.09 8.49
N ALA A 44 4.34 4.99 7.51
CA ALA A 44 4.92 4.81 6.18
C ALA A 44 6.44 4.70 6.26
N VAL A 45 7.11 5.64 6.94
CA VAL A 45 8.57 5.65 7.10
C VAL A 45 9.07 4.38 7.79
N VAL A 46 8.44 3.98 8.90
CA VAL A 46 8.79 2.75 9.63
C VAL A 46 8.61 1.53 8.74
N SER A 47 7.53 1.45 7.97
CA SER A 47 7.25 0.32 7.09
C SER A 47 8.29 0.19 5.97
N PHE A 48 8.69 1.31 5.34
CA PHE A 48 9.77 1.33 4.37
C PHE A 48 11.11 0.96 4.99
N ALA A 49 11.43 1.48 6.18
CA ALA A 49 12.65 1.13 6.89
C ALA A 49 12.73 -0.39 7.16
N ILE A 50 11.66 -1.00 7.67
CA ILE A 50 11.59 -2.45 7.89
C ILE A 50 11.79 -3.20 6.57
N TYR A 51 11.16 -2.75 5.48
CA TYR A 51 11.32 -3.38 4.18
C TYR A 51 12.77 -3.38 3.69
N PHE A 52 13.42 -2.21 3.68
CA PHE A 52 14.77 -2.06 3.14
C PHE A 52 15.84 -2.71 4.03
N TYR A 53 15.77 -2.53 5.35
CA TYR A 53 16.81 -3.02 6.26
C TYR A 53 16.66 -4.50 6.62
N TYR A 54 15.42 -4.96 6.88
CA TYR A 54 15.19 -6.31 7.37
C TYR A 54 14.74 -7.26 6.26
N SER A 55 13.72 -6.85 5.51
CA SER A 55 13.02 -7.77 4.61
C SER A 55 13.87 -8.23 3.44
N LEU A 56 14.54 -7.29 2.76
CA LEU A 56 15.44 -7.62 1.65
C LEU A 56 16.60 -8.53 2.07
N ARG A 57 17.11 -8.36 3.30
CA ARG A 57 18.18 -9.21 3.83
C ARG A 57 17.68 -10.63 4.07
N LYS A 58 16.51 -10.78 4.68
CA LYS A 58 15.91 -12.08 4.98
C LYS A 58 15.54 -12.87 3.72
N ILE A 59 15.02 -12.21 2.68
CA ILE A 59 14.78 -12.88 1.39
C ILE A 59 16.08 -13.44 0.81
N LYS A 60 17.19 -12.69 0.87
CA LYS A 60 18.49 -13.15 0.38
C LYS A 60 19.01 -14.34 1.19
N GLU A 61 18.94 -14.25 2.51
CA GLU A 61 19.32 -15.35 3.42
C GLU A 61 18.53 -16.62 3.11
N TYR A 62 17.21 -16.51 2.94
CA TYR A 62 16.34 -17.65 2.63
C TYR A 62 16.68 -18.30 1.27
N LYS A 63 16.90 -17.49 0.24
CA LYS A 63 17.30 -17.99 -1.09
C LYS A 63 18.65 -18.70 -1.04
N ASN A 64 19.60 -18.17 -0.26
CA ASN A 64 20.92 -18.79 -0.11
C ASN A 64 20.84 -20.11 0.64
N ALA A 65 20.01 -20.20 1.69
CA ALA A 65 19.77 -21.45 2.41
C ALA A 65 19.16 -22.52 1.50
N GLN A 66 18.10 -22.18 0.75
CA GLN A 66 17.51 -23.09 -0.24
C GLN A 66 18.53 -23.56 -1.29
N LEU A 67 19.41 -22.67 -1.75
CA LEU A 67 20.46 -23.03 -2.71
C LEU A 67 21.51 -23.97 -2.09
N ALA A 68 21.90 -23.75 -0.84
CA ALA A 68 22.84 -24.62 -0.14
C ALA A 68 22.26 -26.04 0.01
N ASP A 69 20.99 -26.16 0.39
CA ASP A 69 20.28 -27.44 0.50
C ASP A 69 20.18 -28.13 -0.87
N PHE A 70 19.81 -27.38 -1.90
CA PHE A 70 19.74 -27.90 -3.27
C PHE A 70 21.09 -28.44 -3.77
N LEU A 71 22.20 -27.73 -3.50
CA LEU A 71 23.54 -28.15 -3.89
C LEU A 71 24.01 -29.40 -3.12
N LYS A 72 23.60 -29.55 -1.86
CA LYS A 72 23.87 -30.74 -1.05
C LYS A 72 23.18 -31.98 -1.62
N GLU A 73 21.94 -31.83 -2.07
CA GLU A 73 21.18 -32.91 -2.72
C GLU A 73 21.63 -33.19 -4.15
N ASN A 74 22.22 -32.20 -4.84
CA ASN A 74 22.63 -32.28 -6.24
C ASN A 74 24.13 -31.98 -6.43
N PRO A 75 25.03 -32.83 -5.93
CA PRO A 75 26.48 -32.54 -5.90
C PRO A 75 27.13 -32.40 -7.28
N LYS A 76 26.46 -32.85 -8.36
CA LYS A 76 26.92 -32.69 -9.76
C LYS A 76 26.71 -31.27 -10.31
N ARG A 77 25.89 -30.44 -9.66
CA ARG A 77 25.48 -29.12 -10.14
C ARG A 77 26.19 -27.98 -9.38
N LYS A 78 27.52 -27.87 -9.46
CA LYS A 78 28.32 -26.99 -8.58
C LYS A 78 28.31 -25.49 -8.88
N ASN A 79 27.74 -25.03 -10.00
CA ASN A 79 27.73 -23.61 -10.41
C ASN A 79 26.31 -23.08 -10.70
N VAL A 80 25.30 -23.61 -10.02
CA VAL A 80 23.92 -23.21 -10.24
C VAL A 80 23.58 -22.01 -9.35
N THR A 81 23.04 -20.96 -9.96
CA THR A 81 22.47 -19.82 -9.23
C THR A 81 21.01 -20.09 -8.87
N TYR A 82 20.50 -19.42 -7.84
CA TYR A 82 19.10 -19.57 -7.43
C TYR A 82 18.12 -19.39 -8.60
N GLN A 83 18.36 -18.40 -9.46
CA GLN A 83 17.53 -18.10 -10.63
C GLN A 83 17.54 -19.25 -11.67
N ASN A 84 18.67 -19.92 -11.83
CA ASN A 84 18.85 -20.99 -12.83
C ASN A 84 18.53 -22.38 -12.27
N SER A 85 18.30 -22.49 -10.96
CA SER A 85 17.96 -23.75 -10.29
C SER A 85 16.52 -24.20 -10.50
N GLY A 86 15.63 -23.31 -10.96
CA GLY A 86 14.19 -23.55 -11.02
C GLY A 86 13.49 -23.46 -9.66
N MET A 87 14.23 -23.16 -8.59
CA MET A 87 13.64 -22.91 -7.27
C MET A 87 12.87 -21.58 -7.26
N TYR A 88 11.75 -21.58 -6.55
CA TYR A 88 10.91 -20.40 -6.37
C TYR A 88 10.74 -20.10 -4.90
N LEU A 89 10.62 -18.80 -4.60
CA LEU A 89 10.29 -18.37 -3.25
C LEU A 89 8.82 -18.72 -2.98
N PRO A 90 8.50 -19.47 -1.91
CA PRO A 90 7.12 -19.81 -1.58
C PRO A 90 6.26 -18.54 -1.50
N SER A 91 5.01 -18.63 -1.96
CA SER A 91 4.11 -17.47 -2.02
C SER A 91 3.87 -16.83 -0.64
N TRP A 92 3.79 -17.64 0.41
CA TRP A 92 3.70 -17.16 1.79
C TRP A 92 4.93 -16.33 2.20
N GLU A 93 6.13 -16.80 1.86
CA GLU A 93 7.38 -16.13 2.23
C GLU A 93 7.50 -14.79 1.47
N ARG A 94 7.07 -14.74 0.20
CA ARG A 94 6.94 -13.49 -0.56
C ARG A 94 5.95 -12.52 0.09
N ALA A 95 4.77 -12.99 0.50
CA ALA A 95 3.75 -12.16 1.12
C ALA A 95 4.26 -11.56 2.44
N LYS A 96 4.84 -12.40 3.31
CA LYS A 96 5.42 -11.99 4.60
C LYS A 96 6.46 -10.88 4.44
N TYR A 97 7.39 -11.04 3.50
CA TYR A 97 8.49 -10.09 3.32
C TYR A 97 8.10 -8.86 2.48
N ASN A 98 7.08 -8.95 1.62
CA ASN A 98 6.58 -7.78 0.90
C ASN A 98 5.51 -6.99 1.69
N ALA A 99 4.97 -7.55 2.78
CA ALA A 99 3.95 -6.86 3.59
C ALA A 99 4.38 -5.47 4.06
N PRO A 100 5.61 -5.24 4.58
CA PRO A 100 6.05 -3.90 4.97
C PRO A 100 6.05 -2.90 3.80
N LEU A 101 6.39 -3.35 2.58
CA LEU A 101 6.31 -2.49 1.40
C LEU A 101 4.86 -2.12 1.07
N PHE A 102 3.95 -3.11 1.10
CA PHE A 102 2.53 -2.89 0.86
C PHE A 102 1.94 -1.88 1.86
N PHE A 103 2.22 -2.06 3.15
CA PHE A 103 1.78 -1.12 4.19
C PHE A 103 2.42 0.25 4.03
N GLY A 104 3.69 0.34 3.64
CA GLY A 104 4.35 1.61 3.35
C GLY A 104 3.63 2.41 2.26
N VAL A 105 3.28 1.74 1.15
CA VAL A 105 2.51 2.37 0.06
C VAL A 105 1.10 2.77 0.53
N LEU A 106 0.42 1.90 1.27
CA LEU A 106 -0.93 2.17 1.81
C LEU A 106 -0.94 3.41 2.71
N PHE A 107 -0.04 3.47 3.69
CA PHE A 107 0.05 4.61 4.61
C PHE A 107 0.48 5.89 3.91
N THR A 108 1.31 5.80 2.88
CA THR A 108 1.65 6.95 2.01
C THR A 108 0.41 7.49 1.29
N GLY A 109 -0.41 6.60 0.73
CA GLY A 109 -1.68 7.00 0.08
C GLY A 109 -2.63 7.69 1.06
N ILE A 110 -2.77 7.16 2.28
CA ILE A 110 -3.56 7.78 3.35
C ILE A 110 -3.00 9.17 3.69
N ALA A 111 -1.68 9.30 3.87
CA ALA A 111 -1.05 10.60 4.16
C ALA A 111 -1.32 11.63 3.04
N ILE A 112 -1.26 11.22 1.77
CA ILE A 112 -1.57 12.11 0.63
C ILE A 112 -3.04 12.57 0.66
N ILE A 113 -3.99 11.67 0.91
CA ILE A 113 -5.42 12.01 0.98
C ILE A 113 -5.68 13.06 2.07
N PHE A 114 -5.12 12.84 3.27
CA PHE A 114 -5.26 13.79 4.38
C PHE A 114 -4.52 15.10 4.15
N PHE A 115 -3.39 15.06 3.45
CA PHE A 115 -2.66 16.26 3.04
C PHE A 115 -3.51 17.12 2.10
N ILE A 116 -4.14 16.53 1.08
CA ILE A 116 -5.03 17.26 0.17
C ILE A 116 -6.26 17.81 0.92
N GLY A 117 -6.86 16.99 1.79
CA GLY A 117 -8.00 17.39 2.60
C GLY A 117 -7.72 18.53 3.60
N MET A 118 -6.45 18.79 3.92
CA MET A 118 -6.04 19.92 4.77
C MET A 118 -6.14 21.27 4.05
N PHE A 119 -6.06 21.30 2.72
CA PHE A 119 -6.13 22.51 1.90
C PHE A 119 -7.46 22.68 1.16
N SER A 120 -8.39 21.73 1.31
CA SER A 120 -9.72 21.74 0.68
C SER A 120 -10.76 22.31 1.63
#